data_AF-A0A2E7EHH8-F1
#
_entry.id   AF-A0A2E7EHH8-F1
#
_cell.length_a   1.000
_cell.length_b   1.000
_cell.length_c   1.000
_cell.angle_alpha   90.00
_cell.angle_beta   90.00
_cell.angle_gamma   90.00
#
_symmetry.space_group_name_H-M   'P 1'
#
loop_
_entity.id
_entity.type
_entity.pdbx_description
1 polymer ?
#
loop_
_entity_poly.entity_id
_entity_poly.type
_entity_poly.pdbx_seq_one_letter_code
_entity_poly.pdbx_strand_id
1 'polypeptide(L)'
;MKTERRHELQNNELAAWLTVWIEKIQPYLKTVLGVLILGLVIILGIFIVQNREQQATAQAWSAYFNAYGNGNDTRSRNPEEFKDVSETYPQTPPGMWAMQSAGDLDLTSGAIQLFRDRDAGRDELQNAVESYEKIATTTNDPMLKPRAIFGWGQALEALGEIEAARKKYEQVVTGAEEGGEFEGSVVAELASQRVSALDQPATQAWYGWFAEQKPIQSPLSNQGLFENMSLPDDPDINLPQPGNLIPGTLPENESSTDTSDATDGPTLFDPAETTNPPSESTDTPAADNSEAVIDIETEASDPAEASESEAPPAESETPSTDSE
;
A
#
# COMPACT_ATOMS: atom_id res chain seq x y z
N MET A 1 -57.67 -31.39 47.13
CA MET A 1 -56.89 -30.57 48.08
C MET A 1 -55.64 -31.33 48.54
N LYS A 2 -54.52 -31.30 47.79
CA LYS A 2 -53.20 -31.80 48.25
C LYS A 2 -52.00 -31.40 47.36
N THR A 3 -52.13 -30.33 46.58
CA THR A 3 -51.16 -29.97 45.52
C THR A 3 -50.45 -28.63 45.75
N GLU A 4 -51.02 -27.71 46.53
CA GLU A 4 -50.48 -26.34 46.70
C GLU A 4 -49.26 -26.26 47.64
N ARG A 5 -49.19 -27.11 48.69
CA ARG A 5 -48.10 -27.08 49.69
C ARG A 5 -46.72 -27.62 49.24
N ARG A 6 -46.52 -27.90 47.94
CA ARG A 6 -45.22 -28.43 47.44
C ARG A 6 -44.33 -27.38 46.78
N HIS A 7 -44.87 -26.22 46.40
CA HIS A 7 -44.11 -25.14 45.77
C HIS A 7 -43.55 -24.10 46.77
N GLU A 8 -43.97 -24.13 48.04
CA GLU A 8 -43.50 -23.18 49.06
C GLU A 8 -42.13 -23.52 49.66
N LEU A 9 -41.67 -24.78 49.55
CA LEU A 9 -40.43 -25.25 50.20
C LEU A 9 -39.17 -25.06 49.34
N GLN A 10 -39.28 -25.10 48.00
CA GLN A 10 -38.12 -24.93 47.12
C GLN A 10 -37.56 -23.50 47.10
N ASN A 11 -38.40 -22.48 47.36
CA ASN A 11 -37.94 -21.09 47.45
C ASN A 11 -37.14 -20.80 48.75
N ASN A 12 -37.18 -21.69 49.74
CA ASN A 12 -36.60 -21.42 51.07
C ASN A 12 -35.16 -21.94 51.20
N GLU A 13 -34.80 -23.09 50.62
CA GLU A 13 -33.40 -23.57 50.64
C GLU A 13 -32.46 -22.65 49.86
N LEU A 14 -32.90 -22.14 48.71
CA LEU A 14 -32.15 -21.17 47.92
C LEU A 14 -31.98 -19.83 48.66
N ALA A 15 -33.01 -19.36 49.37
CA ALA A 15 -32.93 -18.17 50.20
C ALA A 15 -32.03 -18.37 51.44
N ALA A 16 -32.10 -19.52 52.11
CA ALA A 16 -31.23 -19.87 53.23
C ALA A 16 -29.76 -19.97 52.80
N TRP A 17 -29.48 -20.63 51.67
CA TRP A 17 -28.15 -20.68 51.07
C TRP A 17 -27.62 -19.28 50.72
N LEU A 18 -28.44 -18.46 50.06
CA LEU A 18 -28.10 -17.08 49.72
C LEU A 18 -27.83 -16.23 50.97
N THR A 19 -28.56 -16.43 52.06
CA THR A 19 -28.35 -15.72 53.35
C THR A 19 -26.98 -16.04 53.95
N VAL A 20 -26.60 -17.33 54.01
CA VAL A 20 -25.28 -17.76 54.48
C VAL A 20 -24.16 -17.27 53.56
N TRP A 21 -24.42 -17.15 52.25
CA TRP A 21 -23.47 -16.60 51.29
C TRP A 21 -23.29 -15.07 51.44
N ILE A 22 -24.38 -14.34 51.70
CA ILE A 22 -24.38 -12.90 51.98
C ILE A 22 -23.59 -12.58 53.26
N GLU A 23 -23.77 -13.34 54.34
CA GLU A 23 -22.99 -13.15 55.58
C GLU A 23 -21.49 -13.34 55.36
N LYS A 24 -21.09 -14.30 54.51
CA LYS A 24 -19.68 -14.51 54.14
C LYS A 24 -19.11 -13.40 53.26
N ILE A 25 -19.94 -12.75 52.43
CA ILE A 25 -19.52 -11.67 51.53
C ILE A 25 -19.56 -10.29 52.22
N GLN A 26 -20.38 -10.11 53.26
CA GLN A 26 -20.52 -8.86 54.00
C GLN A 26 -19.19 -8.15 54.37
N PRO A 27 -18.14 -8.82 54.90
CA PRO A 27 -16.87 -8.15 55.19
C PRO A 27 -16.10 -7.71 53.93
N TYR A 28 -16.23 -8.44 52.82
CA TYR A 28 -15.55 -8.16 51.56
C TYR A 28 -16.33 -7.21 50.65
N LEU A 29 -17.60 -6.94 50.95
CA LEU A 29 -18.53 -6.20 50.09
C LEU A 29 -18.02 -4.79 49.73
N LYS A 30 -17.31 -4.13 50.65
CA LYS A 30 -16.63 -2.84 50.40
C LYS A 30 -15.42 -2.99 49.46
N THR A 31 -14.61 -4.03 49.62
CA THR A 31 -13.44 -4.33 48.78
C THR A 31 -13.88 -4.73 47.37
N VAL A 32 -14.87 -5.62 47.26
CA VAL A 32 -15.47 -6.02 45.98
C VAL A 32 -16.06 -4.81 45.27
N LEU A 33 -16.83 -3.96 45.95
CA LEU A 33 -17.36 -2.73 45.36
C LEU A 33 -16.24 -1.75 44.96
N GLY A 34 -15.18 -1.62 45.75
CA GLY A 34 -14.01 -0.79 45.42
C GLY A 34 -13.27 -1.28 44.17
N VAL A 35 -13.03 -2.59 44.05
CA VAL A 35 -12.43 -3.21 42.86
C VAL A 35 -13.34 -3.08 41.63
N LEU A 36 -14.65 -3.25 41.80
CA LEU A 36 -15.62 -3.11 40.70
C LEU A 36 -15.70 -1.65 40.21
N ILE A 37 -15.70 -0.66 41.12
CA ILE A 37 -15.62 0.76 40.77
C ILE A 37 -14.29 1.09 40.07
N LEU A 38 -13.16 0.58 40.57
CA LEU A 38 -11.85 0.78 39.95
C LEU A 38 -11.81 0.18 38.53
N GLY A 39 -12.30 -1.04 38.37
CA GLY A 39 -12.43 -1.70 37.07
C GLY A 39 -13.34 -0.92 36.11
N LEU A 40 -14.48 -0.40 36.60
CA LEU A 40 -15.38 0.45 35.81
C LEU A 40 -14.68 1.73 35.35
N VAL A 41 -13.91 2.40 36.22
CA VAL A 41 -13.14 3.61 35.87
C VAL A 41 -12.07 3.31 34.82
N ILE A 42 -11.37 2.18 34.93
CA ILE A 42 -10.39 1.74 33.93
C ILE A 42 -11.07 1.47 32.57
N ILE A 43 -12.18 0.73 32.56
CA ILE A 43 -12.96 0.45 31.34
C ILE A 43 -13.48 1.74 30.70
N LEU A 44 -13.99 2.70 31.50
CA LEU A 44 -14.46 3.98 31.00
C LEU A 44 -13.32 4.82 30.41
N GLY A 45 -12.13 4.79 31.03
CA GLY A 45 -10.92 5.42 30.52
C GLY A 45 -10.51 4.87 29.15
N ILE A 46 -10.43 3.53 29.02
CA ILE A 46 -10.13 2.85 27.76
C ILE A 46 -11.16 3.22 26.68
N PHE A 47 -12.46 3.18 27.02
CA PHE A 47 -13.53 3.51 26.07
C PHE A 47 -13.45 4.97 25.57
N ILE A 48 -13.10 5.93 26.44
CA ILE A 48 -12.92 7.34 26.06
C ILE A 48 -11.72 7.52 25.13
N VAL A 49 -10.61 6.81 25.36
CA VAL A 49 -9.42 6.85 24.48
C VAL A 49 -9.73 6.25 23.11
N GLN A 50 -10.27 5.02 23.06
CA GLN A 50 -10.60 4.34 21.81
C GLN A 50 -11.63 5.11 20.95
N ASN A 51 -12.66 5.70 21.56
CA ASN A 51 -13.65 6.49 20.84
C ASN A 51 -13.06 7.81 20.28
N ARG A 52 -12.04 8.39 20.93
CA ARG A 52 -11.31 9.54 20.39
C ARG A 52 -10.44 9.18 19.19
N GLU A 53 -9.73 8.05 19.26
CA GLU A 53 -8.89 7.54 18.16
C GLU A 53 -9.72 7.24 16.91
N GLN A 54 -10.91 6.63 17.07
CA GLN A 54 -11.83 6.37 15.96
C GLN A 54 -12.33 7.67 15.31
N GLN A 55 -12.68 8.68 16.10
CA GLN A 55 -13.11 9.98 15.57
C GLN A 55 -11.97 10.74 14.87
N ALA A 56 -10.76 10.72 15.44
CA ALA A 56 -9.57 11.31 14.82
C ALA A 56 -9.24 10.61 13.48
N THR A 57 -9.29 9.28 13.44
CA THR A 57 -9.05 8.49 12.21
C THR A 57 -10.10 8.77 11.13
N ALA A 58 -11.38 8.93 11.51
CA ALA A 58 -12.44 9.29 10.57
C ALA A 58 -12.26 10.69 9.98
N GLN A 59 -11.86 11.67 10.80
CA GLN A 59 -11.52 13.02 10.34
C GLN A 59 -10.27 13.02 9.44
N ALA A 60 -9.24 12.25 9.81
CA ALA A 60 -8.01 12.10 9.03
C ALA A 60 -8.28 11.47 7.65
N TRP A 61 -9.14 10.45 7.55
CA TRP A 61 -9.60 9.94 6.25
C TRP A 61 -10.36 11.00 5.45
N SER A 62 -11.25 11.76 6.07
CA SER A 62 -11.97 12.84 5.39
C SER A 62 -11.02 13.92 4.87
N ALA A 63 -9.95 14.25 5.61
CA ALA A 63 -8.94 15.22 5.21
C ALA A 63 -8.07 14.67 4.05
N TYR A 64 -7.63 13.41 4.14
CA TYR A 64 -6.92 12.71 3.06
C TYR A 64 -7.71 12.68 1.74
N PHE A 65 -8.99 12.28 1.79
CA PHE A 65 -9.85 12.29 0.60
C PHE A 65 -10.18 13.70 0.13
N ASN A 66 -10.17 14.70 1.02
CA ASN A 66 -10.30 16.10 0.62
C ASN A 66 -9.05 16.58 -0.14
N ALA A 67 -7.83 16.32 0.34
CA ALA A 67 -6.59 16.60 -0.41
C ALA A 67 -6.55 15.89 -1.78
N TYR A 68 -7.13 14.69 -1.88
CA TYR A 68 -7.26 13.97 -3.14
C TYR A 68 -8.27 14.61 -4.13
N GLY A 69 -9.25 15.37 -3.63
CA GLY A 69 -10.36 15.94 -4.39
C GLY A 69 -10.41 17.48 -4.48
N ASN A 70 -9.61 18.22 -3.70
CA ASN A 70 -9.58 19.69 -3.68
C ASN A 70 -8.79 20.31 -4.84
N GLY A 71 -8.04 19.50 -5.59
CA GLY A 71 -7.47 19.91 -6.87
C GLY A 71 -8.59 20.35 -7.83
N ASN A 72 -8.87 21.65 -7.88
CA ASN A 72 -9.83 22.27 -8.80
C ASN A 72 -9.54 21.96 -10.29
N ASP A 73 -8.32 21.53 -10.59
CA ASP A 73 -8.01 20.68 -11.74
C ASP A 73 -7.45 19.34 -11.22
N THR A 74 -7.97 18.20 -11.69
CA THR A 74 -7.44 16.87 -11.36
C THR A 74 -6.00 16.66 -11.85
N ARG A 75 -5.49 17.56 -12.71
CA ARG A 75 -4.09 17.64 -13.14
C ARG A 75 -3.17 18.35 -12.14
N SER A 76 -3.69 19.03 -11.12
CA SER A 76 -2.93 19.84 -10.17
C SER A 76 -3.15 19.40 -8.72
N ARG A 77 -2.91 18.12 -8.44
CA ARG A 77 -2.75 17.66 -7.05
C ARG A 77 -1.49 18.27 -6.46
N ASN A 78 -1.62 18.90 -5.30
CA ASN A 78 -0.53 19.55 -4.59
C ASN A 78 0.03 18.59 -3.51
N PRO A 79 1.34 18.23 -3.52
CA PRO A 79 1.93 17.41 -2.47
C PRO A 79 1.79 18.04 -1.08
N GLU A 80 1.77 19.38 -0.97
CA GLU A 80 1.64 20.09 0.31
C GLU A 80 0.29 19.82 1.00
N GLU A 81 -0.81 19.63 0.25
CA GLU A 81 -2.11 19.28 0.86
C GLU A 81 -2.07 17.91 1.55
N PHE A 82 -1.26 16.98 1.03
CA PHE A 82 -1.04 15.69 1.66
C PHE A 82 -0.03 15.76 2.81
N LYS A 83 0.98 16.64 2.74
CA LYS A 83 1.90 16.91 3.86
C LYS A 83 1.13 17.48 5.05
N ASP A 84 0.28 18.49 4.84
CA ASP A 84 -0.62 19.07 5.86
C ASP A 84 -1.47 18.00 6.57
N VAL A 85 -2.06 17.06 5.84
CA VAL A 85 -2.82 15.93 6.42
C VAL A 85 -1.92 15.03 7.25
N SER A 86 -0.71 14.74 6.77
CA SER A 86 0.25 13.90 7.49
C SER A 86 0.80 14.53 8.77
N GLU A 87 0.95 15.86 8.79
CA GLU A 87 1.39 16.63 9.96
C GLU A 87 0.27 16.87 10.97
N THR A 88 -0.96 17.02 10.50
CA THR A 88 -2.16 17.17 11.35
C THR A 88 -2.54 15.86 12.03
N TYR A 89 -2.36 14.72 11.36
CA TYR A 89 -2.74 13.40 11.84
C TYR A 89 -1.54 12.41 11.84
N PRO A 90 -0.43 12.74 12.52
CA PRO A 90 0.78 11.93 12.51
C PRO A 90 0.51 10.57 13.16
N GLN A 91 1.17 9.52 12.66
CA GLN A 91 1.03 8.14 13.14
C GLN A 91 -0.36 7.50 12.97
N THR A 92 -1.34 8.23 12.42
CA THR A 92 -2.60 7.63 12.00
C THR A 92 -2.43 6.99 10.62
N PRO A 93 -3.13 5.89 10.29
CA PRO A 93 -3.06 5.31 8.95
C PRO A 93 -3.33 6.33 7.82
N PRO A 94 -4.35 7.22 7.90
CA PRO A 94 -4.58 8.21 6.86
C PRO A 94 -3.45 9.23 6.73
N GLY A 95 -2.81 9.63 7.84
CA GLY A 95 -1.65 10.53 7.81
C GLY A 95 -0.43 9.89 7.14
N MET A 96 -0.19 8.60 7.37
CA MET A 96 0.90 7.86 6.72
C MET A 96 0.60 7.60 5.23
N TRP A 97 -0.67 7.33 4.86
CA TRP A 97 -1.11 7.27 3.46
C TRP A 97 -1.06 8.63 2.75
N ALA A 98 -1.30 9.73 3.48
CA ALA A 98 -1.09 11.07 2.97
C ALA A 98 0.40 11.32 2.67
N MET A 99 1.30 11.00 3.61
CA MET A 99 2.74 11.11 3.39
C MET A 99 3.23 10.27 2.20
N GLN A 100 2.71 9.05 2.01
CA GLN A 100 3.01 8.24 0.83
C GLN A 100 2.54 8.92 -0.45
N SER A 101 1.36 9.54 -0.43
CA SER A 101 0.79 10.25 -1.58
C SER A 101 1.54 11.54 -1.90
N ALA A 102 2.05 12.26 -0.89
CA ALA A 102 2.96 13.38 -1.07
C ALA A 102 4.25 12.92 -1.77
N GLY A 103 4.88 11.86 -1.25
CA GLY A 103 6.07 11.26 -1.86
C GLY A 103 5.85 10.78 -3.30
N ASP A 104 4.71 10.13 -3.59
CA ASP A 104 4.36 9.67 -4.94
C ASP A 104 4.16 10.85 -5.92
N LEU A 105 3.64 11.99 -5.45
CA LEU A 105 3.49 13.22 -6.24
C LEU A 105 4.84 13.94 -6.45
N ASP A 106 5.61 14.13 -5.39
CA ASP A 106 6.95 14.73 -5.42
C ASP A 106 7.90 13.91 -6.31
N LEU A 107 7.84 12.58 -6.25
CA LEU A 107 8.57 11.66 -7.14
C LEU A 107 8.18 11.87 -8.62
N THR A 108 6.88 11.93 -8.90
CA THR A 108 6.37 12.07 -10.27
C THR A 108 6.71 13.44 -10.85
N SER A 109 6.52 14.51 -10.07
CA SER A 109 6.83 15.87 -10.48
C SER A 109 8.33 16.04 -10.69
N GLY A 110 9.15 15.61 -9.73
CA GLY A 110 10.60 15.76 -9.79
C GLY A 110 11.20 15.00 -10.98
N ALA A 111 10.74 13.78 -11.24
CA ALA A 111 11.13 13.00 -12.42
C ALA A 111 10.78 13.71 -13.75
N ILE A 112 9.64 14.41 -13.84
CA ILE A 112 9.28 15.23 -15.01
C ILE A 112 10.18 16.46 -15.10
N GLN A 113 10.43 17.12 -13.97
CA GLN A 113 11.21 18.35 -13.92
C GLN A 113 12.69 18.13 -14.23
N LEU A 114 13.29 16.95 -13.99
CA LEU A 114 14.63 16.61 -14.48
C LEU A 114 14.84 16.83 -15.99
N PHE A 115 13.78 16.82 -16.80
CA PHE A 115 13.84 17.10 -18.25
C PHE A 115 13.63 18.58 -18.62
N ARG A 116 13.38 19.47 -17.64
CA ARG A 116 13.00 20.87 -17.84
C ARG A 116 13.80 21.82 -16.95
N ASP A 117 13.77 21.59 -15.64
CA ASP A 117 14.47 22.32 -14.60
C ASP A 117 15.06 21.29 -13.62
N ARG A 118 16.37 21.02 -13.75
CA ARG A 118 17.02 19.97 -12.97
C ARG A 118 17.14 20.32 -11.50
N ASP A 119 17.23 21.58 -11.15
CA ASP A 119 17.42 21.98 -9.76
C ASP A 119 16.09 21.80 -9.03
N ALA A 120 14.99 22.34 -9.58
CA ALA A 120 13.63 22.08 -9.07
C ALA A 120 13.29 20.58 -9.04
N GLY A 121 13.66 19.83 -10.08
CA GLY A 121 13.43 18.38 -10.13
C GLY A 121 14.22 17.59 -9.08
N ARG A 122 15.40 18.06 -8.67
CA ARG A 122 16.18 17.45 -7.58
C ARG A 122 15.59 17.78 -6.22
N ASP A 123 15.12 19.01 -6.01
CA ASP A 123 14.46 19.44 -4.77
C ASP A 123 13.17 18.63 -4.53
N GLU A 124 12.33 18.46 -5.57
CA GLU A 124 11.12 17.62 -5.51
C GLU A 124 11.45 16.14 -5.22
N LEU A 125 12.47 15.57 -5.88
CA LEU A 125 12.91 14.19 -5.59
C LEU A 125 13.48 14.02 -4.17
N GLN A 126 14.12 15.06 -3.61
CA GLN A 126 14.59 15.04 -2.23
C GLN A 126 13.42 15.04 -1.23
N ASN A 127 12.36 15.81 -1.50
CA ASN A 127 11.12 15.77 -0.70
C ASN A 127 10.46 14.38 -0.73
N ALA A 128 10.51 13.70 -1.88
CA ALA A 128 10.04 12.32 -2.01
C ALA A 128 10.88 11.34 -1.16
N VAL A 129 12.22 11.45 -1.22
CA VAL A 129 13.13 10.67 -0.36
C VAL A 129 12.78 10.85 1.12
N GLU A 130 12.63 12.08 1.60
CA GLU A 130 12.32 12.37 3.01
C GLU A 130 10.95 11.80 3.43
N SER A 131 9.95 11.93 2.56
CA SER A 131 8.61 11.38 2.79
C SER A 131 8.64 9.85 2.93
N TYR A 132 9.33 9.17 2.02
CA TYR A 132 9.43 7.71 2.02
C TYR A 132 10.31 7.17 3.16
N GLU A 133 11.44 7.82 3.46
CA GLU A 133 12.30 7.47 4.60
C GLU A 133 11.51 7.56 5.92
N LYS A 134 10.77 8.65 6.12
CA LYS A 134 9.97 8.86 7.32
C LYS A 134 8.88 7.81 7.49
N ILE A 135 8.23 7.35 6.41
CA ILE A 135 7.27 6.24 6.47
C ILE A 135 7.99 4.93 6.79
N ALA A 136 9.02 4.58 6.02
CA ALA A 136 9.75 3.32 6.12
C ALA A 136 10.38 3.09 7.50
N THR A 137 10.86 4.16 8.14
CA THR A 137 11.49 4.11 9.47
C THR A 137 10.48 4.11 10.63
N THR A 138 9.21 4.43 10.37
CA THR A 138 8.23 4.69 11.43
C THR A 138 7.03 3.73 11.41
N THR A 139 6.61 3.22 10.25
CA THR A 139 5.49 2.27 10.16
C THR A 139 5.97 0.82 10.24
N ASN A 140 5.11 -0.04 10.79
CA ASN A 140 5.19 -1.50 10.67
C ASN A 140 3.94 -2.06 9.95
N ASP A 141 3.27 -1.23 9.14
CA ASP A 141 2.19 -1.67 8.26
C ASP A 141 2.80 -2.46 7.08
N PRO A 142 2.46 -3.76 6.90
CA PRO A 142 3.12 -4.63 5.94
C PRO A 142 2.76 -4.33 4.48
N MET A 143 1.77 -3.47 4.23
CA MET A 143 1.45 -2.98 2.88
C MET A 143 2.16 -1.65 2.59
N LEU A 144 2.25 -0.77 3.59
CA LEU A 144 2.79 0.58 3.43
C LEU A 144 4.32 0.62 3.51
N LYS A 145 4.94 -0.14 4.42
CA LYS A 145 6.40 -0.15 4.62
C LYS A 145 7.19 -0.59 3.38
N PRO A 146 6.90 -1.75 2.73
CA PRO A 146 7.64 -2.16 1.54
C PRO A 146 7.39 -1.21 0.36
N ARG A 147 6.19 -0.63 0.25
CA ARG A 147 5.86 0.39 -0.75
C ARG A 147 6.68 1.66 -0.56
N ALA A 148 6.83 2.13 0.68
CA ALA A 148 7.66 3.30 0.99
C ALA A 148 9.14 3.03 0.70
N ILE A 149 9.69 1.88 1.10
CA ILE A 149 11.09 1.53 0.80
C ILE A 149 11.30 1.41 -0.72
N PHE A 150 10.34 0.86 -1.47
CA PHE A 150 10.40 0.83 -2.94
C PHE A 150 10.38 2.24 -3.55
N GLY A 151 9.46 3.12 -3.11
CA GLY A 151 9.40 4.52 -3.55
C GLY A 151 10.68 5.29 -3.23
N TRP A 152 11.29 5.05 -2.06
CA TRP A 152 12.60 5.60 -1.69
C TRP A 152 13.67 5.18 -2.70
N GLY A 153 13.68 3.90 -3.08
CA GLY A 153 14.53 3.39 -4.17
C GLY A 153 14.31 4.14 -5.48
N GLN A 154 13.05 4.38 -5.89
CA GLN A 154 12.73 5.10 -7.12
C GLN A 154 13.19 6.57 -7.10
N ALA A 155 13.04 7.26 -5.96
CA ALA A 155 13.48 8.65 -5.82
C ALA A 155 15.01 8.78 -5.87
N LEU A 156 15.74 7.89 -5.18
CA LEU A 156 17.20 7.79 -5.25
C LEU A 156 17.68 7.45 -6.68
N GLU A 157 16.98 6.55 -7.37
CA GLU A 157 17.29 6.16 -8.74
C GLU A 157 17.18 7.36 -9.69
N ALA A 158 16.09 8.15 -9.56
CA ALA A 158 15.89 9.38 -10.33
C ALA A 158 16.92 10.48 -9.99
N LEU A 159 17.36 10.58 -8.74
CA LEU A 159 18.45 11.49 -8.31
C LEU A 159 19.82 11.11 -8.90
N GLY A 160 19.96 9.89 -9.45
CA GLY A 160 21.20 9.31 -9.95
C GLY A 160 22.00 8.53 -8.89
N GLU A 161 21.44 8.29 -7.71
CA GLU A 161 22.09 7.62 -6.58
C GLU A 161 21.92 6.09 -6.67
N ILE A 162 22.37 5.52 -7.78
CA ILE A 162 22.05 4.14 -8.21
C ILE A 162 22.35 3.08 -7.15
N GLU A 163 23.48 3.18 -6.44
CA GLU A 163 23.84 2.19 -5.42
C GLU A 163 23.14 2.41 -4.06
N ALA A 164 22.56 3.58 -3.83
CA ALA A 164 21.64 3.78 -2.71
C ALA A 164 20.25 3.24 -3.07
N ALA A 165 19.78 3.52 -4.29
CA ALA A 165 18.53 2.99 -4.84
C ALA A 165 18.50 1.45 -4.82
N ARG A 166 19.57 0.81 -5.34
CA ARG A 166 19.76 -0.64 -5.32
C ARG A 166 19.55 -1.22 -3.92
N LYS A 167 20.21 -0.67 -2.90
CA LYS A 167 20.11 -1.16 -1.51
C LYS A 167 18.69 -1.08 -0.97
N LYS A 168 17.91 -0.06 -1.36
CA LYS A 168 16.50 0.05 -0.99
C LYS A 168 15.64 -1.00 -1.69
N TYR A 169 15.88 -1.26 -2.97
CA TYR A 169 15.20 -2.38 -3.65
C TYR A 169 15.59 -3.74 -3.04
N GLU A 170 16.87 -3.99 -2.75
CA GLU A 170 17.35 -5.21 -2.07
C GLU A 170 16.73 -5.37 -0.67
N GLN A 171 16.55 -4.29 0.08
CA GLN A 171 15.86 -4.27 1.38
C GLN A 171 14.41 -4.76 1.27
N VAL A 172 13.68 -4.41 0.19
CA VAL A 172 12.33 -4.95 -0.08
C VAL A 172 12.38 -6.42 -0.49
N VAL A 173 13.28 -6.79 -1.43
CA VAL A 173 13.42 -8.17 -1.93
C VAL A 173 13.70 -9.17 -0.82
N THR A 174 14.57 -8.80 0.12
CA THR A 174 15.05 -9.70 1.19
C THR A 174 14.25 -9.59 2.48
N GLY A 175 13.35 -8.60 2.61
CA GLY A 175 12.67 -8.30 3.88
C GLY A 175 13.64 -8.08 5.05
N ALA A 176 14.81 -7.47 4.79
CA ALA A 176 15.98 -7.48 5.68
C ALA A 176 15.76 -6.93 7.10
N GLU A 177 14.71 -6.13 7.32
CA GLU A 177 14.36 -5.57 8.62
C GLU A 177 13.18 -6.29 9.32
N GLU A 178 12.47 -7.16 8.61
CA GLU A 178 11.24 -7.85 9.09
C GLU A 178 11.31 -9.38 8.93
N GLY A 179 12.51 -9.95 8.90
CA GLY A 179 12.70 -11.41 8.89
C GLY A 179 12.14 -12.12 7.66
N GLY A 180 11.98 -11.41 6.54
CA GLY A 180 11.44 -11.96 5.28
C GLY A 180 9.96 -11.71 5.03
N GLU A 181 9.25 -10.92 5.85
CA GLU A 181 7.78 -10.70 5.74
C GLU A 181 7.29 -10.18 4.37
N PHE A 182 8.18 -9.59 3.56
CA PHE A 182 7.87 -9.09 2.20
C PHE A 182 8.19 -10.07 1.06
N GLU A 183 8.83 -11.20 1.34
CA GLU A 183 9.27 -12.16 0.31
C GLU A 183 8.08 -12.70 -0.48
N GLY A 184 8.17 -12.66 -1.82
CA GLY A 184 7.08 -13.06 -2.71
C GLY A 184 5.92 -12.06 -2.83
N SER A 185 5.99 -10.88 -2.19
CA SER A 185 5.03 -9.81 -2.44
C SER A 185 5.22 -9.19 -3.84
N VAL A 186 4.16 -8.59 -4.40
CA VAL A 186 4.22 -7.88 -5.70
C VAL A 186 5.26 -6.75 -5.68
N VAL A 187 5.45 -6.08 -4.54
CA VAL A 187 6.45 -5.01 -4.40
C VAL A 187 7.87 -5.58 -4.38
N ALA A 188 8.10 -6.74 -3.75
CA ALA A 188 9.38 -7.45 -3.79
C ALA A 188 9.70 -7.97 -5.21
N GLU A 189 8.71 -8.43 -5.98
CA GLU A 189 8.91 -8.81 -7.38
C GLU A 189 9.33 -7.61 -8.23
N LEU A 190 8.63 -6.48 -8.11
CA LEU A 190 8.99 -5.22 -8.79
C LEU A 190 10.39 -4.74 -8.37
N ALA A 191 10.73 -4.82 -7.09
CA ALA A 191 12.07 -4.48 -6.59
C ALA A 191 13.16 -5.38 -7.19
N SER A 192 12.93 -6.70 -7.27
CA SER A 192 13.85 -7.67 -7.88
C SER A 192 14.07 -7.39 -9.38
N GLN A 193 13.01 -7.05 -10.11
CA GLN A 193 13.10 -6.60 -11.51
C GLN A 193 13.94 -5.32 -11.64
N ARG A 194 13.79 -4.35 -10.71
CA ARG A 194 14.59 -3.11 -10.72
C ARG A 194 16.06 -3.35 -10.39
N VAL A 195 16.40 -4.17 -9.38
CA VAL A 195 17.81 -4.58 -9.11
C VAL A 195 18.43 -5.19 -10.37
N SER A 196 17.74 -6.16 -10.97
CA SER A 196 18.19 -6.85 -12.21
C SER A 196 18.38 -5.90 -13.40
N ALA A 197 17.60 -4.82 -13.47
CA ALA A 197 17.73 -3.78 -14.49
C ALA A 197 18.91 -2.83 -14.23
N LEU A 198 19.19 -2.47 -12.96
CA LEU A 198 20.33 -1.63 -12.57
C LEU A 198 21.69 -2.33 -12.77
N ASP A 199 21.71 -3.67 -12.79
CA ASP A 199 22.90 -4.47 -13.15
C ASP A 199 23.23 -4.47 -14.65
N GLN A 200 22.30 -4.05 -15.52
CA GLN A 200 22.56 -4.05 -16.96
C GLN A 200 23.53 -2.91 -17.34
N PRO A 201 24.64 -3.19 -18.08
CA PRO A 201 25.57 -2.16 -18.52
C PRO A 201 24.91 -1.04 -19.34
N ALA A 202 23.85 -1.36 -20.09
CA ALA A 202 23.05 -0.38 -20.83
C ALA A 202 22.33 0.62 -19.92
N THR A 203 21.77 0.15 -18.79
CA THR A 203 21.11 1.00 -17.79
C THR A 203 22.11 1.92 -17.11
N GLN A 204 23.27 1.39 -16.70
CA GLN A 204 24.34 2.17 -16.08
C GLN A 204 24.89 3.24 -17.05
N ALA A 205 25.09 2.88 -18.33
CA ALA A 205 25.47 3.83 -19.37
C ALA A 205 24.41 4.91 -19.61
N TRP A 206 23.12 4.56 -19.57
CA TRP A 206 22.02 5.53 -19.69
C TRP A 206 22.01 6.51 -18.52
N TYR A 207 22.13 6.04 -17.27
CA TYR A 207 22.19 6.93 -16.10
C TYR A 207 23.41 7.86 -16.13
N GLY A 208 24.58 7.36 -16.53
CA GLY A 208 25.78 8.18 -16.73
C GLY A 208 25.56 9.28 -17.78
N TRP A 209 25.06 8.91 -18.96
CA TRP A 209 24.71 9.86 -20.01
C TRP A 209 23.64 10.87 -19.56
N PHE A 210 22.61 10.41 -18.85
CA PHE A 210 21.50 11.26 -18.41
C PHE A 210 21.94 12.27 -17.35
N ALA A 211 22.87 11.90 -16.45
CA ALA A 211 23.44 12.82 -15.46
C ALA A 211 24.19 14.00 -16.08
N GLU A 212 24.79 13.82 -17.26
CA GLU A 212 25.50 14.89 -17.99
C GLU A 212 24.56 15.87 -18.72
N GLN A 213 23.29 15.51 -18.95
CA GLN A 213 22.37 16.32 -19.72
C GLN A 213 21.95 17.60 -18.99
N LYS A 214 21.96 18.72 -19.71
CA LYS A 214 21.46 20.02 -19.24
C LYS A 214 20.28 20.45 -20.10
N PRO A 215 19.02 20.28 -19.64
CA PRO A 215 17.86 20.66 -20.43
C PRO A 215 17.88 22.16 -20.69
N ILE A 216 17.61 22.54 -21.94
CA ILE A 216 17.46 23.95 -22.32
C ILE A 216 16.03 24.34 -21.99
N GLN A 217 15.84 25.28 -21.06
CA GLN A 217 14.52 25.86 -20.83
C GLN A 217 14.08 26.61 -22.09
N SER A 218 13.07 26.06 -22.76
CA SER A 218 12.54 26.65 -23.98
C SER A 218 11.80 27.96 -23.62
N PRO A 219 12.16 29.12 -24.21
CA PRO A 219 11.56 30.41 -23.85
C PRO A 219 10.07 30.54 -24.26
N LEU A 220 9.51 29.52 -24.93
CA LEU A 220 8.10 29.44 -25.32
C LEU A 220 7.12 29.36 -24.14
N SER A 221 7.59 29.03 -22.93
CA SER A 221 6.74 28.98 -21.72
C SER A 221 6.17 30.33 -21.27
N ASN A 222 6.54 31.44 -21.92
CA ASN A 222 6.14 32.80 -21.50
C ASN A 222 5.67 33.72 -22.66
N GLN A 223 5.08 33.15 -23.73
CA GLN A 223 4.40 33.95 -24.76
C GLN A 223 3.07 33.31 -25.19
N GLY A 224 2.02 34.14 -25.28
CA GLY A 224 0.67 33.79 -25.75
C GLY A 224 0.60 33.48 -27.25
N LEU A 225 1.43 32.56 -27.74
CA LEU A 225 1.49 32.16 -29.15
C LEU A 225 0.27 31.35 -29.62
N PHE A 226 -0.59 30.93 -28.70
CA PHE A 226 -1.90 30.32 -28.99
C PHE A 226 -3.08 31.30 -28.82
N GLU A 227 -2.86 32.50 -28.28
CA GLU A 227 -3.92 33.46 -27.94
C GLU A 227 -4.57 34.11 -29.19
N ASN A 228 -3.95 33.94 -30.36
CA ASN A 228 -4.44 34.44 -31.65
C ASN A 228 -4.46 33.35 -32.75
N MET A 229 -4.45 32.07 -32.37
CA MET A 229 -4.67 30.96 -33.30
C MET A 229 -6.10 30.47 -33.09
N SER A 230 -7.06 31.18 -33.69
CA SER A 230 -8.42 30.65 -33.83
C SER A 230 -8.31 29.30 -34.53
N LEU A 231 -8.79 28.24 -33.89
CA LEU A 231 -8.99 26.98 -34.59
C LEU A 231 -9.91 27.27 -35.77
N PRO A 232 -9.67 26.68 -36.96
CA PRO A 232 -10.69 26.67 -38.00
C PRO A 232 -11.96 26.04 -37.42
N ASP A 233 -13.13 26.58 -37.77
CA ASP A 233 -14.41 26.08 -37.27
C ASP A 233 -14.47 24.54 -37.38
N ASP A 234 -14.82 23.87 -36.29
CA ASP A 234 -14.94 22.41 -36.27
C ASP A 234 -15.85 21.97 -37.43
N PRO A 235 -15.46 20.96 -38.23
CA PRO A 235 -16.37 20.42 -39.22
C PRO A 235 -17.65 19.94 -38.51
N ASP A 236 -18.81 20.21 -39.10
CA ASP A 236 -20.13 19.81 -38.56
C ASP A 236 -20.29 18.29 -38.60
N ILE A 237 -19.58 17.59 -37.72
CA ILE A 237 -19.70 16.16 -37.48
C ILE A 237 -20.98 15.99 -36.67
N ASN A 238 -22.09 15.82 -37.39
CA ASN A 238 -23.41 15.54 -36.85
C ASN A 238 -23.42 14.12 -36.23
N LEU A 239 -22.81 14.00 -35.06
CA LEU A 239 -22.79 12.78 -34.26
C LEU A 239 -24.23 12.48 -33.80
N PRO A 240 -24.79 11.28 -34.11
CA PRO A 240 -26.13 10.94 -33.66
C PRO A 240 -26.17 10.94 -32.13
N GLN A 241 -27.13 11.67 -31.56
CA GLN A 241 -27.23 11.84 -30.11
C GLN A 241 -27.34 10.48 -29.39
N PRO A 242 -26.74 10.33 -28.19
CA PRO A 242 -26.70 9.06 -27.45
C PRO A 242 -28.07 8.76 -26.81
N GLY A 243 -29.04 8.37 -27.64
CA GLY A 243 -30.41 8.07 -27.22
C GLY A 243 -30.96 6.72 -27.65
N ASN A 244 -30.30 6.02 -28.59
CA ASN A 244 -30.87 4.83 -29.25
C ASN A 244 -29.89 3.67 -29.46
N LEU A 245 -28.88 3.52 -28.59
CA LEU A 245 -28.02 2.33 -28.60
C LEU A 245 -28.77 1.13 -27.98
N ILE A 246 -29.41 0.34 -28.84
CA ILE A 246 -29.89 -1.01 -28.48
C ILE A 246 -28.64 -1.91 -28.38
N PRO A 247 -28.36 -2.56 -27.23
CA PRO A 247 -27.21 -3.45 -27.13
C PRO A 247 -27.37 -4.66 -28.06
N GLY A 248 -26.41 -4.88 -28.98
CA GLY A 248 -26.33 -6.12 -29.76
C GLY A 248 -26.15 -6.00 -31.27
N THR A 249 -26.06 -4.80 -31.87
CA THR A 249 -25.79 -4.66 -33.31
C THR A 249 -24.55 -3.81 -33.58
N LEU A 250 -23.43 -4.48 -33.87
CA LEU A 250 -22.26 -3.89 -34.52
C LEU A 250 -22.50 -3.88 -36.04
N PRO A 251 -22.24 -2.77 -36.76
CA PRO A 251 -22.23 -2.79 -38.22
C PRO A 251 -20.97 -3.53 -38.72
N GLU A 252 -21.15 -4.47 -39.65
CA GLU A 252 -20.04 -5.09 -40.37
C GLU A 252 -19.32 -4.04 -41.22
N ASN A 253 -18.02 -3.88 -40.99
CA ASN A 253 -17.14 -3.04 -41.80
C ASN A 253 -16.45 -3.90 -42.86
N GLU A 254 -16.90 -3.81 -44.11
CA GLU A 254 -16.30 -4.56 -45.22
C GLU A 254 -14.90 -4.03 -45.55
N SER A 255 -13.87 -4.71 -45.04
CA SER A 255 -12.46 -4.40 -45.33
C SER A 255 -12.09 -4.85 -46.75
N SER A 256 -12.30 -3.96 -47.72
CA SER A 256 -11.75 -4.11 -49.07
C SER A 256 -10.25 -3.80 -49.08
N THR A 257 -9.42 -4.84 -49.18
CA THR A 257 -8.00 -4.71 -49.53
C THR A 257 -7.85 -4.45 -51.03
N ASP A 258 -7.19 -3.35 -51.39
CA ASP A 258 -6.60 -3.20 -52.73
C ASP A 258 -5.14 -2.73 -52.60
N THR A 259 -4.30 -3.19 -53.52
CA THR A 259 -2.84 -3.12 -53.44
C THR A 259 -2.32 -2.17 -54.52
N SER A 260 -1.47 -1.20 -54.15
CA SER A 260 -0.64 -0.48 -55.13
C SER A 260 0.65 0.08 -54.53
N ASP A 261 1.67 0.07 -55.36
CA ASP A 261 3.12 -0.04 -55.09
C ASP A 261 3.86 1.26 -54.69
N ALA A 262 5.06 1.03 -54.15
CA ALA A 262 6.22 1.88 -53.82
C ALA A 262 6.32 3.38 -54.18
N THR A 263 7.03 4.16 -53.33
CA THR A 263 8.35 4.77 -53.70
C THR A 263 9.25 5.07 -52.47
N ASP A 264 10.52 4.69 -52.56
CA ASP A 264 11.76 5.02 -51.80
C ASP A 264 11.80 5.70 -50.41
N GLY A 265 12.56 5.07 -49.51
CA GLY A 265 13.19 5.62 -48.29
C GLY A 265 14.28 4.64 -47.78
N PRO A 266 15.43 5.09 -47.25
CA PRO A 266 16.68 4.32 -47.34
C PRO A 266 16.83 3.14 -46.36
N THR A 267 17.50 2.10 -46.84
CA THR A 267 17.83 0.86 -46.13
C THR A 267 19.03 1.00 -45.18
N LEU A 268 18.90 0.42 -43.98
CA LEU A 268 20.03 0.02 -43.14
C LEU A 268 19.66 -1.28 -42.40
N PHE A 269 20.66 -2.15 -42.25
CA PHE A 269 20.62 -3.49 -41.62
C PHE A 269 20.03 -4.64 -42.46
N ASP A 270 20.95 -5.32 -43.14
CA ASP A 270 20.83 -6.66 -43.73
C ASP A 270 21.50 -7.67 -42.78
N PRO A 271 20.76 -8.66 -42.22
CA PRO A 271 21.34 -9.84 -41.60
C PRO A 271 21.16 -11.07 -42.52
N ALA A 272 22.25 -11.46 -43.18
CA ALA A 272 22.28 -12.61 -44.08
C ALA A 272 21.96 -13.95 -43.38
N GLU A 273 21.37 -14.88 -44.16
CA GLU A 273 21.24 -16.32 -43.91
C GLU A 273 22.56 -16.97 -43.41
N THR A 274 22.63 -18.14 -42.74
CA THR A 274 21.83 -19.40 -42.73
C THR A 274 21.92 -20.03 -41.31
N THR A 275 21.37 -21.19 -40.90
CA THR A 275 20.81 -22.38 -41.59
C THR A 275 19.82 -23.13 -40.66
N ASN A 276 18.79 -23.76 -41.24
CA ASN A 276 18.17 -25.01 -40.73
C ASN A 276 18.94 -26.22 -41.33
N PRO A 277 18.81 -27.51 -40.92
CA PRO A 277 17.61 -28.21 -40.38
C PRO A 277 17.99 -29.29 -39.29
N PRO A 278 17.24 -30.39 -39.02
CA PRO A 278 15.89 -30.80 -39.46
C PRO A 278 14.90 -31.23 -38.35
N SER A 279 13.65 -31.43 -38.78
CA SER A 279 12.53 -31.99 -38.02
C SER A 279 12.62 -33.52 -37.89
N GLU A 280 12.17 -34.07 -36.76
CA GLU A 280 11.71 -35.46 -36.66
C GLU A 280 10.48 -35.53 -35.72
N SER A 281 9.48 -36.32 -36.10
CA SER A 281 8.15 -36.37 -35.48
C SER A 281 8.06 -37.41 -34.35
N THR A 282 7.21 -37.19 -33.34
CA THR A 282 6.39 -38.29 -32.78
C THR A 282 5.20 -37.82 -31.91
N ASP A 283 4.01 -38.25 -32.33
CA ASP A 283 2.80 -38.68 -31.58
C ASP A 283 2.39 -38.06 -30.23
N THR A 284 1.20 -37.46 -30.25
CA THR A 284 0.22 -37.45 -29.14
C THR A 284 -0.36 -38.87 -28.96
N PRO A 285 -0.89 -39.25 -27.77
CA PRO A 285 -2.34 -39.10 -27.62
C PRO A 285 -2.88 -38.77 -26.21
N ALA A 286 -4.07 -38.15 -26.24
CA ALA A 286 -5.17 -38.24 -25.27
C ALA A 286 -4.96 -37.82 -23.80
N ALA A 287 -5.66 -36.74 -23.44
CA ALA A 287 -6.24 -36.61 -22.11
C ALA A 287 -7.42 -37.59 -21.96
N ASP A 288 -7.61 -38.13 -20.75
CA ASP A 288 -8.85 -38.80 -20.36
C ASP A 288 -9.39 -38.15 -19.06
N ASN A 289 -10.71 -38.17 -18.94
CA ASN A 289 -11.49 -37.46 -17.95
C ASN A 289 -11.98 -38.45 -16.90
N SER A 290 -11.65 -38.23 -15.62
CA SER A 290 -12.26 -39.02 -14.54
C SER A 290 -12.55 -38.22 -13.28
N GLU A 291 -13.69 -38.55 -12.73
CA GLU A 291 -14.52 -37.83 -11.79
C GLU A 291 -13.93 -37.70 -10.38
N ALA A 292 -14.49 -36.75 -9.63
CA ALA A 292 -14.19 -36.58 -8.21
C ALA A 292 -14.72 -37.75 -7.37
N VAL A 293 -13.89 -38.24 -6.46
CA VAL A 293 -14.33 -38.91 -5.22
C VAL A 293 -13.64 -38.20 -4.06
N ILE A 294 -14.42 -37.49 -3.24
CA ILE A 294 -13.97 -36.97 -1.95
C ILE A 294 -14.33 -38.03 -0.92
N ASP A 295 -13.32 -38.67 -0.34
CA ASP A 295 -13.51 -39.54 0.81
C ASP A 295 -12.23 -39.58 1.67
N ILE A 296 -12.19 -38.74 2.71
CA ILE A 296 -11.44 -38.99 3.95
C ILE A 296 -12.32 -38.53 5.11
N GLU A 297 -13.14 -39.49 5.56
CA GLU A 297 -13.26 -39.97 6.94
C GLU A 297 -12.85 -39.05 8.11
N THR A 298 -13.72 -39.06 9.13
CA THR A 298 -13.55 -38.36 10.41
C THR A 298 -12.84 -39.24 11.41
N GLU A 299 -11.78 -38.75 12.06
CA GLU A 299 -11.40 -39.27 13.38
C GLU A 299 -11.03 -38.15 14.35
N ALA A 300 -11.53 -38.27 15.58
CA ALA A 300 -11.31 -37.33 16.68
C ALA A 300 -10.66 -38.08 17.84
N SER A 301 -9.69 -37.47 18.52
CA SER A 301 -9.17 -37.92 19.83
C SER A 301 -8.43 -36.78 20.54
N ASP A 302 -9.18 -36.08 21.39
CA ASP A 302 -8.92 -35.58 22.76
C ASP A 302 -7.50 -35.20 23.27
N PRO A 303 -7.38 -34.44 24.39
CA PRO A 303 -6.29 -33.50 24.61
C PRO A 303 -5.35 -33.89 25.77
N ALA A 304 -4.24 -33.16 25.90
CA ALA A 304 -3.37 -33.23 27.07
C ALA A 304 -2.95 -31.84 27.57
N GLU A 305 -3.33 -31.61 28.82
CA GLU A 305 -3.16 -30.44 29.68
C GLU A 305 -1.71 -30.28 30.23
N ALA A 306 -1.14 -29.06 30.15
CA ALA A 306 -0.08 -28.48 31.00
C ALA A 306 0.35 -27.14 30.34
N SER A 307 0.21 -25.92 30.88
CA SER A 307 0.25 -25.41 32.26
C SER A 307 1.61 -25.54 32.96
N GLU A 308 2.59 -24.74 32.54
CA GLU A 308 3.58 -24.20 33.49
C GLU A 308 3.95 -22.75 33.13
N SER A 309 4.16 -21.94 34.16
CA SER A 309 4.40 -20.50 34.10
C SER A 309 5.54 -20.17 35.06
N GLU A 310 6.66 -19.67 34.56
CA GLU A 310 7.73 -19.13 35.41
C GLU A 310 8.26 -17.78 34.91
N ALA A 311 8.85 -17.04 35.85
CA ALA A 311 8.93 -15.58 35.84
C ALA A 311 10.16 -14.99 35.09
N PRO A 312 10.14 -13.69 34.72
CA PRO A 312 11.34 -12.99 34.26
C PRO A 312 12.35 -12.77 35.41
N PRO A 313 13.65 -12.66 35.11
CA PRO A 313 14.69 -12.40 36.11
C PRO A 313 14.71 -10.93 36.57
N ALA A 314 15.33 -10.71 37.73
CA ALA A 314 15.29 -9.48 38.50
C ALA A 314 16.18 -8.34 37.95
N GLU A 315 15.86 -7.13 38.40
CA GLU A 315 16.69 -5.93 38.32
C GLU A 315 18.07 -6.15 38.97
N SER A 316 19.11 -5.54 38.40
CA SER A 316 20.26 -5.07 39.18
C SER A 316 20.63 -3.64 38.77
N GLU A 317 20.43 -2.72 39.70
CA GLU A 317 20.79 -1.31 39.54
C GLU A 317 22.32 -1.14 39.47
N THR A 318 22.78 -0.17 38.67
CA THR A 318 24.11 0.43 38.82
C THR A 318 23.97 1.95 38.94
N PRO A 319 24.23 2.54 40.13
CA PRO A 319 24.31 3.99 40.29
C PRO A 319 25.75 4.50 40.32
N SER A 320 25.90 5.80 40.07
CA SER A 320 27.09 6.64 40.32
C SER A 320 28.29 6.36 39.41
N THR A 321 28.55 7.13 38.35
CA THR A 321 29.08 8.52 38.38
C THR A 321 29.96 8.83 39.59
N ASP A 322 31.27 8.86 39.35
CA ASP A 322 32.23 9.60 40.15
C ASP A 322 32.92 10.63 39.22
N SER A 323 33.19 11.83 39.74
CA SER A 323 33.75 12.96 38.98
C SER A 323 34.37 13.97 39.92
N GLU A 324 35.69 13.90 40.05
CA GLU A 324 36.58 14.93 40.62
C GLU A 324 37.84 15.06 39.73
#